data_AF-A0A084XVF9-F1
#
_entry.id   AF-A0A084XVF9-F1
#
_cell.length_a   1.000
_cell.length_b   1.000
_cell.length_c   1.000
_cell.angle_alpha   90.00
_cell.angle_beta   90.00
_cell.angle_gamma   90.00
#
_symmetry.space_group_name_H-M   'P 1'
#
loop_
_entity.id
_entity.type
_entity.pdbx_description
1 polymer ?
#
loop_
_entity_poly.entity_id
_entity_poly.type
_entity_poly.pdbx_seq_one_letter_code
_entity_poly.pdbx_strand_id
1 'polypeptide(L)'
;MTLLAAARSKASPSAIWELVDALCAEDDALDDAEAYWGALLAAQVLHETGLAAFNRSLQARHERKRLRVRDRQLGLLASTRLPARERALAGDLLAQLGDPRRHLREVDAMRFVFVPRGRFWMGQEGDQKAPLHENDTLDYDYWIGESPVTVAQFRQFVEASGYTAHPSEALLDLDNRPVASLSWYDALAFCRWLDVRWRAHLPAGWEVTLPSEAEWEKAARGGIEIPRGAILGSLAEGFAPPQCALQANAQAQRAYPWGDAWDAERANAEEDIGQTTTPGCFSRGRSPLGCEDMAGNVWEWTRSLWGKEWDKPEFGYPYDARNAGRENLSADADILRVVRGGSWGSGRAAARCAVRDRNPPDNWNDSGFRVLLRRSHVLPHFFWLCRQAQRCDGTLVPHAFRKCRPIRASGLTGRGEGRRTAPDASGPRACRKAGRHRGSARAGQIAKHGHGQAKRPPCPPRPRRGAMPAGSGATGRRAACRCGRPSG
;
A
#
# COMPACT_ATOMS: atom_id res chain seq x y z
N MET A 1 -5.56 29.87 -5.24
CA MET A 1 -6.24 29.88 -6.54
C MET A 1 -6.31 31.26 -7.22
N THR A 2 -6.56 32.36 -6.52
CA THR A 2 -6.77 33.69 -7.16
C THR A 2 -5.48 34.44 -7.55
N LEU A 3 -4.35 34.20 -6.88
CA LEU A 3 -3.06 34.85 -7.21
C LEU A 3 -2.39 34.28 -8.48
N LEU A 4 -2.56 32.99 -8.78
CA LEU A 4 -1.86 32.30 -9.87
C LEU A 4 -2.56 32.41 -11.23
N ALA A 5 -3.88 32.59 -11.25
CA ALA A 5 -4.62 32.88 -12.48
C ALA A 5 -4.17 34.19 -13.15
N ALA A 6 -3.66 35.16 -12.36
CA ALA A 6 -3.14 36.42 -12.86
C ALA A 6 -1.73 36.29 -13.49
N ALA A 7 -0.88 35.40 -12.98
CA ALA A 7 0.45 35.14 -13.55
C ALA A 7 0.35 34.48 -14.94
N ARG A 8 -0.62 33.59 -15.11
CA ARG A 8 -0.85 32.84 -16.36
C ARG A 8 -1.20 33.70 -17.57
N SER A 9 -1.80 34.89 -17.37
CA SER A 9 -2.29 35.69 -18.49
C SER A 9 -1.30 36.74 -19.02
N LYS A 10 -0.16 36.99 -18.34
CA LYS A 10 0.78 38.09 -18.71
C LYS A 10 2.28 37.87 -18.44
N ALA A 11 2.70 36.80 -17.74
CA ALA A 11 4.11 36.65 -17.38
C ALA A 11 4.94 36.00 -18.50
N SER A 12 6.08 36.60 -18.85
CA SER A 12 7.08 35.94 -19.69
C SER A 12 7.72 34.75 -18.93
N PRO A 13 8.25 33.72 -19.61
CA PRO A 13 8.96 32.63 -18.95
C PRO A 13 10.06 33.12 -17.99
N SER A 14 10.71 34.24 -18.31
CA SER A 14 11.71 34.87 -17.44
C SER A 14 11.12 35.33 -16.11
N ALA A 15 9.94 35.98 -16.12
CA ALA A 15 9.30 36.48 -14.90
C ALA A 15 8.88 35.34 -13.96
N ILE A 16 8.55 34.16 -14.50
CA ILE A 16 8.23 32.97 -13.69
C ILE A 16 9.49 32.51 -12.92
N TRP A 17 10.66 32.50 -13.56
CA TRP A 17 11.91 32.11 -12.90
C TRP A 17 12.41 33.12 -11.87
N GLU A 18 12.08 34.41 -12.01
CA GLU A 18 12.33 35.41 -10.97
C GLU A 18 11.41 35.21 -9.76
N LEU A 19 10.12 34.92 -10.00
CA LEU A 19 9.19 34.57 -8.94
C LEU A 19 9.64 33.31 -8.17
N VAL A 20 10.11 32.29 -8.89
CA VAL A 20 10.64 31.07 -8.27
C VAL A 20 11.86 31.35 -7.39
N ASP A 21 12.74 32.27 -7.78
CA ASP A 21 13.86 32.69 -6.93
C ASP A 21 13.39 33.46 -5.71
N ALA A 22 12.41 34.35 -5.85
CA ALA A 22 11.86 35.11 -4.74
C ALA A 22 11.14 34.22 -3.72
N LEU A 23 10.48 33.15 -4.16
CA LEU A 23 9.77 32.21 -3.29
C LEU A 23 10.68 31.12 -2.70
N CYS A 24 11.80 30.81 -3.36
CA CYS A 24 12.69 29.72 -2.99
C CYS A 24 14.13 30.10 -3.35
N ALA A 25 14.75 30.97 -2.55
CA ALA A 25 16.09 31.48 -2.83
C ALA A 25 17.16 30.39 -2.69
N GLU A 26 18.36 30.65 -3.19
CA GLU A 26 19.49 29.71 -3.09
C GLU A 26 19.96 29.52 -1.65
N ASP A 27 20.03 30.62 -0.89
CA ASP A 27 20.62 30.65 0.45
C ASP A 27 19.62 30.33 1.57
N ASP A 28 18.32 30.32 1.30
CA ASP A 28 17.30 30.11 2.33
C ASP A 28 17.41 28.69 2.87
N ALA A 29 17.74 28.50 4.14
CA ALA A 29 17.56 27.21 4.80
C ALA A 29 16.04 26.95 4.95
N LEU A 30 15.63 25.69 5.03
CA LEU A 30 14.25 25.36 5.47
C LEU A 30 14.20 25.45 7.01
N ASP A 31 14.33 26.66 7.55
CA ASP A 31 14.48 26.94 8.98
C ASP A 31 13.23 27.55 9.64
N ASP A 32 12.48 28.37 8.90
CA ASP A 32 11.25 29.02 9.36
C ASP A 32 10.00 28.65 8.54
N ALA A 33 8.83 29.16 8.94
CA ALA A 33 7.59 28.83 8.25
C ALA A 33 7.50 29.45 6.84
N GLU A 34 8.07 30.63 6.64
CA GLU A 34 8.01 31.36 5.37
C GLU A 34 8.76 30.60 4.28
N ALA A 35 9.94 30.07 4.60
CA ALA A 35 10.74 29.24 3.70
C ALA A 35 10.00 27.96 3.26
N TYR A 36 9.23 27.31 4.14
CA TYR A 36 8.46 26.10 3.79
C TYR A 36 7.32 26.42 2.83
N TRP A 37 6.56 27.47 3.11
CA TRP A 37 5.48 27.91 2.24
C TRP A 37 5.99 28.44 0.91
N GLY A 38 7.08 29.21 0.91
CA GLY A 38 7.76 29.69 -0.28
C GLY A 38 8.19 28.53 -1.18
N ALA A 39 8.86 27.52 -0.64
CA ALA A 39 9.25 26.32 -1.38
C ALA A 39 8.05 25.59 -1.99
N LEU A 40 6.96 25.39 -1.22
CA LEU A 40 5.74 24.76 -1.70
C LEU A 40 5.10 25.55 -2.86
N LEU A 41 5.00 26.88 -2.70
CA LEU A 41 4.43 27.76 -3.71
C LEU A 41 5.30 27.82 -4.97
N ALA A 42 6.63 27.82 -4.84
CA ALA A 42 7.54 27.77 -5.99
C ALA A 42 7.31 26.50 -6.82
N ALA A 43 7.09 25.35 -6.18
CA ALA A 43 6.78 24.10 -6.86
C ALA A 43 5.41 24.14 -7.55
N GLN A 44 4.38 24.72 -6.92
CA GLN A 44 3.08 24.92 -7.55
C GLN A 44 3.17 25.82 -8.78
N VAL A 45 3.90 26.94 -8.69
CA VAL A 45 4.16 27.84 -9.82
C VAL A 45 4.75 27.05 -10.99
N LEU A 46 5.82 26.28 -10.75
CA LEU A 46 6.45 25.48 -11.81
C LEU A 46 5.50 24.45 -12.41
N HIS A 47 4.66 23.80 -11.59
CA HIS A 47 3.68 22.82 -12.06
C HIS A 47 2.61 23.47 -12.94
N GLU A 48 1.97 24.54 -12.47
CA GLU A 48 0.86 25.19 -13.17
C GLU A 48 1.27 25.88 -14.48
N THR A 49 2.55 26.28 -14.58
CA THR A 49 3.14 26.88 -15.78
C THR A 49 3.77 25.86 -16.73
N GLY A 50 3.73 24.56 -16.42
CA GLY A 50 4.32 23.50 -17.26
C GLY A 50 5.85 23.47 -17.28
N LEU A 51 6.50 24.02 -16.24
CA LEU A 51 7.96 24.09 -16.10
C LEU A 51 8.50 23.09 -15.05
N ALA A 52 7.64 22.30 -14.41
CA ALA A 52 8.04 21.31 -13.42
C ALA A 52 8.77 20.10 -14.03
N ALA A 53 8.30 19.61 -15.18
CA ALA A 53 8.93 18.49 -15.87
C ALA A 53 10.28 18.89 -16.47
N PHE A 54 11.23 17.96 -16.47
CA PHE A 54 12.52 18.17 -17.14
C PHE A 54 12.32 18.40 -18.64
N ASN A 55 13.04 19.37 -19.19
CA ASN A 55 13.04 19.68 -20.61
C ASN A 55 14.49 19.89 -21.10
N ARG A 56 14.92 19.16 -22.14
CA ARG A 56 16.29 19.27 -22.70
C ARG A 56 16.60 20.65 -23.27
N SER A 57 15.59 21.43 -23.65
CA SER A 57 15.78 22.81 -24.12
C SER A 57 15.87 23.83 -22.98
N LEU A 58 15.67 23.39 -21.74
CA LEU A 58 15.75 24.27 -20.59
C LEU A 58 17.19 24.75 -20.37
N GLN A 59 17.36 26.06 -20.19
CA GLN A 59 18.67 26.63 -19.88
C GLN A 59 19.20 26.06 -18.56
N ALA A 60 20.50 25.77 -18.49
CA ALA A 60 21.14 25.16 -17.31
C ALA A 60 20.83 25.88 -15.98
N ARG A 61 20.74 27.22 -16.01
CA ARG A 61 20.36 28.02 -14.84
C ARG A 61 18.93 27.73 -14.34
N HIS A 62 17.97 27.54 -15.24
CA HIS A 62 16.59 27.23 -14.87
C HIS A 62 16.47 25.78 -14.39
N GLU A 63 17.26 24.86 -14.95
CA GLU A 63 17.32 23.49 -14.44
C GLU A 63 17.86 23.45 -13.01
N ARG A 64 18.91 24.24 -12.69
CA ARG A 64 19.38 24.39 -11.30
C ARG A 64 18.28 24.88 -10.36
N LYS A 65 17.51 25.90 -10.77
CA LYS A 65 16.34 26.38 -10.00
C LYS A 65 15.29 25.29 -9.80
N ARG A 66 14.94 24.55 -10.86
CA ARG A 66 13.96 23.44 -10.81
C ARG A 66 14.41 22.34 -9.85
N LEU A 67 15.67 21.92 -9.91
CA LEU A 67 16.25 20.92 -9.01
C LEU A 67 16.31 21.41 -7.57
N ARG A 68 16.64 22.70 -7.35
CA ARG A 68 16.55 23.31 -6.02
C ARG A 68 15.14 23.21 -5.45
N VAL A 69 14.13 23.63 -6.21
CA VAL A 69 12.72 23.56 -5.77
C VAL A 69 12.29 22.11 -5.49
N ARG A 70 12.69 21.16 -6.34
CA ARG A 70 12.48 19.72 -6.13
C ARG A 70 13.06 19.25 -4.81
N ASP A 71 14.34 19.54 -4.55
CA ASP A 71 15.04 19.07 -3.35
C ASP A 71 14.45 19.71 -2.08
N ARG A 72 13.91 20.93 -2.17
CA ARG A 72 13.15 21.54 -1.09
C ARG A 72 11.85 20.79 -0.81
N GLN A 73 11.10 20.35 -1.84
CA GLN A 73 9.88 19.54 -1.63
C GLN A 73 10.16 18.28 -0.80
N LEU A 74 11.31 17.63 -1.03
CA LEU A 74 11.71 16.46 -0.25
C LEU A 74 11.85 16.80 1.25
N GLY A 75 12.41 17.96 1.59
CA GLY A 75 12.48 18.45 2.97
C GLY A 75 11.10 18.77 3.57
N LEU A 76 10.12 19.15 2.75
CA LEU A 76 8.76 19.44 3.21
C LEU A 76 8.01 18.18 3.66
N LEU A 77 8.27 17.02 3.04
CA LEU A 77 7.53 15.77 3.34
C LEU A 77 7.63 15.32 4.79
N ALA A 78 8.80 15.51 5.41
CA ALA A 78 9.05 15.12 6.80
C ALA A 78 8.85 16.28 7.80
N SER A 79 8.34 17.42 7.34
CA SER A 79 8.19 18.63 8.15
C SER A 79 7.14 18.49 9.25
N THR A 80 7.30 19.27 10.31
CA THR A 80 6.24 19.56 11.29
C THR A 80 5.69 20.98 11.18
N ARG A 81 6.23 21.78 10.26
CA ARG A 81 5.84 23.18 10.02
C ARG A 81 4.68 23.31 9.06
N LEU A 82 4.51 22.34 8.17
CA LEU A 82 3.38 22.25 7.23
C LEU A 82 2.38 21.21 7.74
N PRO A 83 1.06 21.46 7.65
CA PRO A 83 0.04 20.46 7.92
C PRO A 83 0.09 19.30 6.92
N ALA A 84 -0.56 18.18 7.24
CA ALA A 84 -0.52 16.95 6.45
C ALA A 84 -0.94 17.15 4.98
N ARG A 85 -1.96 17.98 4.75
CA ARG A 85 -2.48 18.28 3.40
C ARG A 85 -1.42 18.97 2.52
N GLU A 86 -0.67 19.91 3.08
CA GLU A 86 0.41 20.60 2.37
C GLU A 86 1.61 19.68 2.14
N ARG A 87 1.94 18.78 3.07
CA ARG A 87 2.98 17.77 2.86
C ARG A 87 2.59 16.79 1.76
N ALA A 88 1.33 16.38 1.70
CA ALA A 88 0.80 15.56 0.62
C ALA A 88 0.92 16.26 -0.75
N LEU A 89 0.56 17.54 -0.83
CA LEU A 89 0.75 18.33 -2.05
C LEU A 89 2.23 18.45 -2.45
N ALA A 90 3.14 18.62 -1.49
CA ALA A 90 4.58 18.61 -1.77
C ALA A 90 5.02 17.26 -2.37
N GLY A 91 4.45 16.14 -1.93
CA GLY A 91 4.71 14.79 -2.48
C GLY A 91 4.27 14.66 -3.94
N ASP A 92 3.11 15.22 -4.28
CA ASP A 92 2.59 15.24 -5.64
C ASP A 92 3.46 16.10 -6.56
N LEU A 93 3.83 17.29 -6.10
CA LEU A 93 4.71 18.20 -6.83
C LEU A 93 6.11 17.60 -7.01
N LEU A 94 6.60 16.86 -6.01
CA LEU A 94 7.86 16.14 -6.11
C LEU A 94 7.82 15.08 -7.21
N ALA A 95 6.70 14.38 -7.41
CA ALA A 95 6.52 13.45 -8.52
C ALA A 95 6.71 14.17 -9.87
N GLN A 96 6.07 15.32 -10.04
CA GLN A 96 6.11 16.14 -11.26
C GLN A 96 7.49 16.76 -11.51
N LEU A 97 8.21 17.12 -10.45
CA LEU A 97 9.56 17.66 -10.50
C LEU A 97 10.63 16.56 -10.68
N GLY A 98 10.24 15.29 -10.72
CA GLY A 98 11.14 14.16 -10.89
C GLY A 98 11.77 13.71 -9.58
N ASP A 99 10.95 13.07 -8.74
CA ASP A 99 11.29 12.56 -7.42
C ASP A 99 12.65 11.81 -7.43
N PRO A 100 13.63 12.23 -6.61
CA PRO A 100 14.97 11.63 -6.58
C PRO A 100 15.02 10.33 -5.75
N ARG A 101 13.95 9.97 -5.03
CA ARG A 101 13.91 8.78 -4.17
C ARG A 101 13.78 7.52 -5.01
N ARG A 102 14.92 6.98 -5.45
CA ARG A 102 14.99 5.73 -6.23
C ARG A 102 14.24 4.57 -5.58
N HIS A 103 14.25 4.47 -4.25
CA HIS A 103 13.54 3.40 -3.53
C HIS A 103 12.02 3.41 -3.70
N LEU A 104 11.41 4.52 -4.13
CA LEU A 104 9.99 4.60 -4.51
C LEU A 104 9.75 4.47 -6.01
N ARG A 105 10.81 4.43 -6.83
CA ARG A 105 10.71 4.48 -8.29
C ARG A 105 11.29 3.29 -8.99
N GLU A 106 12.18 2.56 -8.35
CA GLU A 106 12.95 1.47 -8.93
C GLU A 106 12.84 0.26 -8.03
N VAL A 107 12.48 -0.89 -8.62
CA VAL A 107 12.29 -2.11 -7.84
C VAL A 107 13.59 -2.51 -7.13
N ASP A 108 14.74 -2.49 -7.83
CA ASP A 108 16.03 -2.90 -7.26
C ASP A 108 16.59 -1.94 -6.20
N ALA A 109 15.98 -0.76 -6.03
CA ALA A 109 16.32 0.20 -4.98
C ALA A 109 15.33 0.18 -3.80
N MET A 110 14.31 -0.68 -3.84
CA MET A 110 13.32 -0.82 -2.77
C MET A 110 14.01 -1.02 -1.41
N ARG A 111 13.46 -0.35 -0.39
CA ARG A 111 13.90 -0.47 1.00
C ARG A 111 12.95 -1.36 1.78
N PHE A 112 13.52 -2.13 2.69
CA PHE A 112 12.80 -3.03 3.57
C PHE A 112 13.22 -2.79 5.02
N VAL A 113 12.27 -2.94 5.93
CA VAL A 113 12.46 -2.87 7.37
C VAL A 113 12.68 -4.26 7.92
N PHE A 114 13.73 -4.43 8.72
CA PHE A 114 13.98 -5.68 9.44
C PHE A 114 12.97 -5.86 10.58
N VAL A 115 12.34 -7.03 10.64
CA VAL A 115 11.46 -7.41 11.74
C VAL A 115 12.06 -8.64 12.45
N PRO A 116 12.56 -8.47 13.69
CA PRO A 116 13.11 -9.58 14.45
C PRO A 116 12.06 -10.64 14.76
N ARG A 117 12.48 -11.89 14.81
CA ARG A 117 11.71 -13.01 15.37
C ARG A 117 11.26 -12.72 16.80
N GLY A 118 10.26 -13.48 17.25
CA GLY A 118 9.83 -13.47 18.64
C GLY A 118 8.43 -12.92 18.84
N ARG A 119 8.07 -12.80 20.11
CA ARG A 119 6.69 -12.62 20.55
C ARG A 119 6.21 -11.19 20.32
N PHE A 120 4.91 -11.04 20.04
CA PHE A 120 4.26 -9.75 19.94
C PHE A 120 2.79 -9.84 20.36
N TRP A 121 2.19 -8.70 20.68
CA TRP A 121 0.76 -8.64 20.95
C TRP A 121 -0.02 -8.48 19.65
N MET A 122 -0.99 -9.36 19.43
CA MET A 122 -1.83 -9.38 18.23
C MET A 122 -3.31 -9.25 18.60
N GLY A 123 -4.08 -8.51 17.80
CA GLY A 123 -5.48 -8.20 18.05
C GLY A 123 -5.67 -6.95 18.90
N GLN A 124 -6.86 -6.79 19.47
CA GLN A 124 -7.18 -5.64 20.31
C GLN A 124 -7.96 -6.03 21.56
N GLU A 125 -7.65 -5.32 22.65
CA GLU A 125 -8.39 -5.40 23.89
C GLU A 125 -9.87 -5.03 23.66
N GLY A 126 -10.76 -5.85 24.22
CA GLY A 126 -12.21 -5.67 24.09
C GLY A 126 -12.82 -6.08 22.73
N ASP A 127 -12.02 -6.48 21.74
CA ASP A 127 -12.54 -7.01 20.47
C ASP A 127 -12.81 -8.52 20.59
N GLN A 128 -14.06 -8.94 20.46
CA GLN A 128 -14.43 -10.36 20.57
C GLN A 128 -14.06 -11.18 19.32
N LYS A 129 -13.95 -10.55 18.15
CA LYS A 129 -13.60 -11.21 16.88
C LYS A 129 -12.08 -11.28 16.66
N ALA A 130 -11.34 -10.33 17.24
CA ALA A 130 -9.89 -10.27 17.21
C ALA A 130 -9.31 -9.91 18.59
N PRO A 131 -9.52 -10.74 19.63
CA PRO A 131 -9.08 -10.43 20.99
C PRO A 131 -7.56 -10.32 21.06
N LEU A 132 -7.11 -9.41 21.92
CA LEU A 132 -5.69 -9.25 22.23
C LEU A 132 -5.13 -10.54 22.82
N HIS A 133 -4.06 -11.05 22.21
CA HIS A 133 -3.34 -12.22 22.68
C HIS A 133 -1.85 -12.07 22.34
N GLU A 134 -1.01 -12.78 23.09
CA GLU A 134 0.39 -12.91 22.75
C GLU A 134 0.55 -13.97 21.64
N ASN A 135 1.16 -13.58 20.53
CA ASN A 135 1.50 -14.48 19.44
C ASN A 135 2.99 -14.80 19.49
N ASP A 136 3.31 -16.07 19.72
CA ASP A 136 4.66 -16.63 19.80
C ASP A 136 5.05 -17.45 18.55
N THR A 137 4.17 -17.48 17.54
CA THR A 137 4.32 -18.35 16.35
C THR A 137 5.16 -17.72 15.24
N LEU A 138 5.50 -16.42 15.33
CA LEU A 138 6.46 -15.75 14.44
C LEU A 138 7.89 -15.89 14.97
N ASP A 139 8.42 -17.11 14.88
CA ASP A 139 9.74 -17.53 15.40
C ASP A 139 10.92 -17.31 14.44
N TYR A 140 10.67 -16.60 13.33
CA TYR A 140 11.65 -16.27 12.30
C TYR A 140 11.75 -14.77 12.06
N ASP A 141 12.94 -14.36 11.60
CA ASP A 141 13.19 -13.00 11.16
C ASP A 141 12.70 -12.83 9.72
N TYR A 142 12.26 -11.63 9.37
CA TYR A 142 11.86 -11.29 8.01
C TYR A 142 12.12 -9.82 7.71
N TRP A 143 12.01 -9.48 6.43
CA TRP A 143 12.04 -8.10 5.95
C TRP A 143 10.70 -7.77 5.34
N ILE A 144 10.19 -6.57 5.57
CA ILE A 144 8.94 -6.09 4.98
C ILE A 144 9.16 -4.74 4.32
N GLY A 145 8.53 -4.48 3.19
CA GLY A 145 8.68 -3.24 2.43
C GLY A 145 8.47 -2.04 3.35
N GLU A 146 9.37 -1.08 3.29
CA GLU A 146 9.28 0.13 4.12
C GLU A 146 7.97 0.86 3.86
N SER A 147 7.56 0.97 2.60
CA SER A 147 6.30 1.55 2.13
C SER A 147 5.50 0.55 1.28
N PRO A 148 4.22 0.84 0.98
CA PRO A 148 3.49 0.16 -0.08
C PRO A 148 4.23 0.22 -1.42
N VAL A 149 3.96 -0.75 -2.30
CA VAL A 149 4.47 -0.73 -3.68
C VAL A 149 3.90 0.47 -4.41
N THR A 150 4.75 1.19 -5.14
CA THR A 150 4.35 2.39 -5.88
C THR A 150 3.92 2.09 -7.30
N VAL A 151 3.25 3.07 -7.93
CA VAL A 151 2.90 3.01 -9.35
C VAL A 151 4.14 2.81 -10.23
N ALA A 152 5.25 3.52 -9.97
CA ALA A 152 6.48 3.36 -10.76
C ALA A 152 7.12 1.97 -10.63
N GLN A 153 7.07 1.36 -9.44
CA GLN A 153 7.55 0.00 -9.23
C GLN A 153 6.67 -1.02 -9.94
N PHE A 154 5.34 -0.91 -9.79
CA PHE A 154 4.39 -1.80 -10.46
C PHE A 154 4.45 -1.66 -12.00
N ARG A 155 4.68 -0.44 -12.50
CA ARG A 155 4.88 -0.20 -13.94
C ARG A 155 6.09 -0.95 -14.49
N GLN A 156 7.22 -0.99 -13.77
CA GLN A 156 8.38 -1.79 -14.18
C GLN A 156 8.06 -3.28 -14.30
N PHE A 157 7.25 -3.81 -13.39
CA PHE A 157 6.75 -5.18 -13.50
C PHE A 157 5.95 -5.37 -14.79
N VAL A 158 4.93 -4.53 -15.02
CA VAL A 158 4.06 -4.60 -16.20
C VAL A 158 4.87 -4.51 -17.49
N GLU A 159 5.80 -3.56 -17.60
CA GLU A 159 6.64 -3.35 -18.78
C GLU A 159 7.63 -4.52 -19.00
N ALA A 160 8.25 -5.03 -17.93
CA ALA A 160 9.24 -6.10 -18.04
C ALA A 160 8.62 -7.48 -18.31
N SER A 161 7.42 -7.76 -17.81
CA SER A 161 6.78 -9.07 -17.94
C SER A 161 5.66 -9.12 -18.99
N GLY A 162 5.19 -7.97 -19.49
CA GLY A 162 4.02 -7.88 -20.37
C GLY A 162 2.70 -8.24 -19.68
N TYR A 163 2.56 -7.96 -18.37
CA TYR A 163 1.39 -8.34 -17.58
C TYR A 163 0.17 -7.45 -17.90
N THR A 164 -1.00 -8.06 -18.13
CA THR A 164 -2.20 -7.34 -18.62
C THR A 164 -3.48 -7.55 -17.81
N ALA A 165 -3.46 -8.34 -16.73
CA ALA A 165 -4.67 -8.66 -15.97
C ALA A 165 -5.11 -7.56 -14.97
N HIS A 166 -4.30 -6.51 -14.83
CA HIS A 166 -4.57 -5.36 -13.98
C HIS A 166 -5.50 -4.34 -14.68
N PRO A 167 -6.27 -3.54 -13.93
CA PRO A 167 -7.02 -2.42 -14.49
C PRO A 167 -6.07 -1.39 -15.09
N SER A 168 -6.43 -0.83 -16.25
CA SER A 168 -5.63 0.21 -16.91
C SER A 168 -5.40 1.44 -16.04
N GLU A 169 -6.35 1.72 -15.16
CA GLU A 169 -6.40 2.86 -14.26
C GLU A 169 -5.35 2.78 -13.14
N ALA A 170 -4.90 1.57 -12.78
CA ALA A 170 -3.92 1.36 -11.71
C ALA A 170 -2.58 2.06 -11.99
N LEU A 171 -2.26 2.34 -13.26
CA LEU A 171 -1.01 2.99 -13.67
C LEU A 171 -1.15 4.49 -14.01
N LEU A 172 -2.34 5.07 -13.83
CA LEU A 172 -2.65 6.45 -14.18
C LEU A 172 -2.34 7.46 -13.06
N ASP A 173 -2.12 7.00 -11.83
CA ASP A 173 -1.74 7.85 -10.70
C ASP A 173 -0.23 8.22 -10.73
N LEU A 174 0.20 9.10 -9.84
CA LEU A 174 1.57 9.58 -9.76
C LEU A 174 2.56 8.45 -9.44
N ASP A 175 3.70 8.47 -10.12
CA ASP A 175 4.77 7.46 -10.02
C ASP A 175 5.20 7.10 -8.59
N ASN A 176 5.21 8.07 -7.69
CA ASN A 176 5.68 7.92 -6.32
C ASN A 176 4.55 7.64 -5.31
N ARG A 177 3.30 7.53 -5.75
CA ARG A 177 2.17 7.12 -4.89
C ARG A 177 2.05 5.59 -4.86
N PRO A 178 1.42 5.03 -3.81
CA PRO A 178 1.06 3.62 -3.79
C PRO A 178 0.23 3.25 -5.01
N VAL A 179 0.55 2.11 -5.62
CA VAL A 179 -0.38 1.49 -6.57
C VAL A 179 -1.57 0.94 -5.77
N ALA A 180 -2.77 1.22 -6.25
CA ALA A 180 -4.03 0.77 -5.65
C ALA A 180 -4.94 0.20 -6.73
N SER A 181 -6.12 -0.27 -6.36
CA SER A 181 -7.07 -0.87 -7.31
C SER A 181 -6.54 -2.14 -7.95
N LEU A 182 -5.79 -2.93 -7.18
CA LEU A 182 -5.22 -4.20 -7.60
C LEU A 182 -5.92 -5.36 -6.93
N SER A 183 -6.09 -6.46 -7.69
CA SER A 183 -6.52 -7.73 -7.13
C SER A 183 -5.41 -8.36 -6.30
N TRP A 184 -5.77 -9.32 -5.45
CA TRP A 184 -4.79 -10.12 -4.73
C TRP A 184 -3.87 -10.88 -5.70
N TYR A 185 -4.39 -11.29 -6.86
CA TYR A 185 -3.62 -11.98 -7.89
C TYR A 185 -2.60 -11.07 -8.60
N ASP A 186 -2.93 -9.79 -8.81
CA ASP A 186 -2.00 -8.79 -9.35
C ASP A 186 -0.82 -8.58 -8.39
N ALA A 187 -1.13 -8.41 -7.10
CA ALA A 187 -0.14 -8.25 -6.04
C ALA A 187 0.78 -9.49 -5.91
N LEU A 188 0.21 -10.70 -5.95
CA LEU A 188 1.00 -11.93 -5.92
C LEU A 188 1.84 -12.12 -7.18
N ALA A 189 1.34 -11.74 -8.36
CA ALA A 189 2.08 -11.82 -9.61
C ALA A 189 3.32 -10.91 -9.58
N PHE A 190 3.20 -9.70 -9.04
CA PHE A 190 4.33 -8.81 -8.78
C PHE A 190 5.36 -9.47 -7.86
N CYS A 191 4.95 -10.03 -6.72
CA CYS A 191 5.86 -10.71 -5.80
C CYS A 191 6.60 -11.88 -6.46
N ARG A 192 5.91 -12.70 -7.26
CA ARG A 192 6.52 -13.83 -7.99
C ARG A 192 7.54 -13.37 -9.02
N TRP A 193 7.22 -12.31 -9.77
CA TRP A 193 8.17 -11.71 -10.71
C TRP A 193 9.42 -11.18 -9.99
N LEU A 194 9.22 -10.52 -8.85
CA LEU A 194 10.32 -9.99 -8.04
C LEU A 194 11.19 -11.09 -7.44
N ASP A 195 10.59 -12.21 -6.99
CA ASP A 195 11.34 -13.39 -6.51
C ASP A 195 12.29 -13.93 -7.58
N VAL A 196 11.79 -14.09 -8.81
CA VAL A 196 12.60 -14.55 -9.95
C VAL A 196 13.70 -13.55 -10.27
N ARG A 197 13.37 -12.25 -10.32
CA ARG A 197 14.33 -11.18 -10.61
C ARG A 197 15.47 -11.13 -9.59
N TRP A 198 15.16 -11.31 -8.31
CA TRP A 198 16.13 -11.20 -7.22
C TRP A 198 16.76 -12.51 -6.81
N ARG A 199 16.37 -13.64 -7.41
CA ARG A 199 16.75 -14.97 -6.94
C ARG A 199 18.23 -15.16 -6.65
N ALA A 200 19.10 -14.58 -7.48
CA ALA A 200 20.57 -14.66 -7.35
C ALA A 200 21.14 -13.80 -6.20
N HIS A 201 20.39 -12.80 -5.72
CA HIS A 201 20.77 -11.87 -4.67
C HIS A 201 20.14 -12.23 -3.31
N LEU A 202 19.07 -13.03 -3.31
CA LEU A 202 18.39 -13.46 -2.10
C LEU A 202 19.18 -14.57 -1.39
N PRO A 203 19.29 -14.54 -0.05
CA PRO A 203 19.93 -15.63 0.68
C PRO A 203 19.22 -16.97 0.41
N ALA A 204 19.96 -18.07 0.56
CA ALA A 204 19.42 -19.40 0.28
C ALA A 204 18.17 -19.69 1.12
N GLY A 205 17.11 -20.16 0.45
CA GLY A 205 15.82 -20.46 1.07
C GLY A 205 14.97 -19.24 1.41
N TRP A 206 15.38 -18.01 1.06
CA TRP A 206 14.51 -16.84 1.17
C TRP A 206 13.61 -16.70 -0.05
N GLU A 207 12.40 -16.20 0.13
CA GLU A 207 11.41 -15.96 -0.92
C GLU A 207 10.79 -14.56 -0.80
N VAL A 208 10.34 -14.02 -1.93
CA VAL A 208 9.52 -12.79 -2.01
C VAL A 208 8.04 -13.16 -2.08
N THR A 209 7.23 -12.58 -1.21
CA THR A 209 5.78 -12.87 -1.12
C THR A 209 4.99 -11.69 -0.51
N LEU A 210 3.67 -11.83 -0.39
CA LEU A 210 2.83 -10.93 0.40
C LEU A 210 2.97 -11.25 1.89
N PRO A 211 2.86 -10.28 2.81
CA PRO A 211 2.90 -10.58 4.25
C PRO A 211 1.70 -11.44 4.68
N SER A 212 1.84 -12.28 5.70
CA SER A 212 0.68 -12.77 6.45
C SER A 212 0.08 -11.63 7.28
N GLU A 213 -1.14 -11.80 7.75
CA GLU A 213 -1.80 -10.80 8.60
C GLU A 213 -1.04 -10.59 9.93
N ALA A 214 -0.37 -11.62 10.44
CA ALA A 214 0.45 -11.52 11.65
C ALA A 214 1.78 -10.81 11.38
N GLU A 215 2.44 -11.12 10.26
CA GLU A 215 3.68 -10.42 9.86
C GLU A 215 3.43 -8.93 9.64
N TRP A 216 2.28 -8.59 9.02
CA TRP A 216 1.86 -7.22 8.82
C TRP A 216 1.61 -6.50 10.15
N GLU A 217 0.84 -7.11 11.06
CA GLU A 217 0.50 -6.47 12.34
C GLU A 217 1.72 -6.28 13.23
N LYS A 218 2.62 -7.26 13.27
CA LYS A 218 3.88 -7.14 14.00
C LYS A 218 4.77 -6.04 13.42
N ALA A 219 4.78 -5.85 12.10
CA ALA A 219 5.47 -4.73 11.47
C ALA A 219 4.87 -3.37 11.83
N ALA A 220 3.54 -3.29 11.99
CA ALA A 220 2.82 -2.08 12.38
C ALA A 220 2.99 -1.73 13.86
N ARG A 221 2.89 -2.72 14.75
CA ARG A 221 2.86 -2.55 16.22
C ARG A 221 4.23 -2.66 16.88
N GLY A 222 5.12 -3.46 16.30
CA GLY A 222 6.37 -3.92 16.91
C GLY A 222 6.19 -5.17 17.77
N GLY A 223 7.30 -5.86 18.05
CA GLY A 223 7.36 -6.98 18.98
C GLY A 223 7.30 -6.54 20.45
N ILE A 224 7.31 -7.52 21.37
CA ILE A 224 7.59 -7.26 22.80
C ILE A 224 8.98 -6.63 22.95
N GLU A 225 9.92 -7.07 22.12
CA GLU A 225 11.23 -6.47 21.98
C GLU A 225 11.42 -5.95 20.55
N ILE A 226 12.10 -4.81 20.42
CA ILE A 226 12.37 -4.15 19.15
C ILE A 226 13.83 -3.67 19.11
N PRO A 227 14.43 -3.46 17.93
CA PRO A 227 15.74 -2.82 17.82
C PRO A 227 15.72 -1.39 18.37
N ARG A 228 16.89 -0.84 18.73
CA ARG A 228 17.00 0.55 19.20
C ARG A 228 16.63 1.62 18.17
N GLY A 229 16.65 1.27 16.89
CA GLY A 229 16.23 2.11 15.78
C GLY A 229 15.90 1.26 14.57
N ALA A 230 15.23 1.87 13.58
CA ALA A 230 14.88 1.19 12.34
C ALA A 230 16.14 0.66 11.64
N ILE A 231 16.11 -0.61 11.26
CA ILE A 231 17.18 -1.23 10.44
C ILE A 231 16.60 -1.42 9.05
N LEU A 232 17.16 -0.70 8.09
CA LEU A 232 16.77 -0.77 6.69
C LEU A 232 17.73 -1.69 5.91
N GLY A 233 17.19 -2.36 4.91
CA GLY A 233 17.93 -3.18 3.97
C GLY A 233 17.43 -2.96 2.55
N SER A 234 18.28 -3.29 1.59
CA SER A 234 18.02 -3.16 0.15
C SER A 234 18.72 -4.29 -0.59
N LEU A 235 18.40 -4.45 -1.88
CA LEU A 235 19.07 -5.45 -2.72
C LEU A 235 20.59 -5.26 -2.76
N ALA A 236 21.06 -4.01 -2.74
CA ALA A 236 22.47 -3.66 -2.78
C ALA A 236 23.23 -4.03 -1.49
N GLU A 237 22.56 -3.92 -0.34
CA GLU A 237 23.12 -4.25 0.97
C GLU A 237 22.98 -5.75 1.31
N GLY A 238 21.98 -6.40 0.71
CA GLY A 238 21.61 -7.78 1.00
C GLY A 238 20.66 -7.92 2.20
N PHE A 239 20.05 -9.10 2.32
CA PHE A 239 18.98 -9.38 3.29
C PHE A 239 19.37 -10.39 4.38
N ALA A 240 20.66 -10.57 4.63
CA ALA A 240 21.11 -11.36 5.77
C ALA A 240 20.58 -10.73 7.08
N PRO A 241 19.99 -11.51 8.01
CA PRO A 241 19.53 -10.97 9.28
C PRO A 241 20.66 -10.23 10.01
N PRO A 242 20.47 -8.95 10.36
CA PRO A 242 21.47 -8.18 11.08
C PRO A 242 21.60 -8.69 12.51
N GLN A 243 22.83 -8.71 13.02
CA GLN A 243 23.05 -8.89 14.45
C GLN A 243 22.76 -7.56 15.15
N CYS A 244 21.67 -7.51 15.92
CA CYS A 244 21.27 -6.30 16.64
C CYS A 244 20.84 -6.61 18.07
N ALA A 245 21.13 -5.69 18.99
CA ALA A 245 20.60 -5.75 20.34
C ALA A 245 19.13 -5.27 20.33
N LEU A 246 18.27 -6.05 20.96
CA LEU A 246 16.87 -5.69 21.17
C LEU A 246 16.69 -5.00 22.53
N GLN A 247 15.62 -4.21 22.63
CA GLN A 247 15.16 -3.57 23.85
C GLN A 247 13.66 -3.78 24.01
N ALA A 248 13.15 -3.68 25.24
CA ALA A 248 11.72 -3.73 25.50
C ALA A 248 10.97 -2.64 24.72
N ASN A 249 9.86 -3.02 24.08
CA ASN A 249 8.93 -2.09 23.44
C ASN A 249 8.01 -1.46 24.49
N ALA A 250 8.26 -0.18 24.81
CA ALA A 250 7.53 0.55 25.84
C ALA A 250 6.00 0.62 25.63
N GLN A 251 5.53 0.47 24.39
CA GLN A 251 4.09 0.41 24.06
C GLN A 251 3.82 -0.78 23.14
N ALA A 252 4.09 -1.99 23.64
CA ALA A 252 3.93 -3.23 22.87
C ALA A 252 2.48 -3.53 22.45
N GLN A 253 1.48 -2.87 23.06
CA GLN A 253 0.06 -3.03 22.77
C GLN A 253 -0.58 -1.80 22.09
N ARG A 254 0.26 -0.87 21.57
CA ARG A 254 -0.19 0.40 20.97
C ARG A 254 -1.32 0.24 19.95
N ALA A 255 -2.32 1.11 19.97
CA ALA A 255 -3.45 1.05 19.03
C ALA A 255 -3.05 1.42 17.58
N TYR A 256 -2.19 2.41 17.42
CA TYR A 256 -1.64 2.91 16.16
C TYR A 256 -0.12 2.73 16.13
N PRO A 257 0.53 2.77 14.96
CA PRO A 257 1.99 2.58 14.86
C PRO A 257 2.78 3.54 15.78
N TRP A 258 2.27 4.75 15.98
CA TRP A 258 2.89 5.79 16.82
C TRP A 258 2.41 5.85 18.27
N GLY A 259 1.44 5.04 18.70
CA GLY A 259 0.91 5.05 20.07
C GLY A 259 -0.60 4.85 20.13
N ASP A 260 -1.23 5.23 21.25
CA ASP A 260 -2.66 4.94 21.47
C ASP A 260 -3.61 6.04 20.98
N ALA A 261 -3.13 7.28 20.93
CA ALA A 261 -3.94 8.42 20.50
C ALA A 261 -3.90 8.61 18.98
N TRP A 262 -5.07 8.77 18.38
CA TRP A 262 -5.19 9.19 16.99
C TRP A 262 -4.55 10.57 16.79
N ASP A 263 -3.86 10.73 15.66
CA ASP A 263 -3.22 11.98 15.24
C ASP A 263 -3.29 12.06 13.70
N ALA A 264 -4.12 12.98 13.20
CA ALA A 264 -4.33 13.17 11.75
C ALA A 264 -3.05 13.62 11.02
N GLU A 265 -2.04 14.12 11.75
CA GLU A 265 -0.74 14.48 11.19
C GLU A 265 0.19 13.26 10.98
N ARG A 266 -0.27 12.05 11.30
CA ARG A 266 0.53 10.82 11.26
C ARG A 266 -0.02 9.74 10.32
N ALA A 267 -1.18 9.94 9.71
CA ALA A 267 -1.70 9.04 8.70
C ALA A 267 -2.64 9.76 7.74
N ASN A 268 -2.72 9.25 6.52
CA ASN A 268 -3.75 9.64 5.57
C ASN A 268 -4.99 8.76 5.77
N ALA A 269 -6.01 9.28 6.44
CA ALA A 269 -7.29 8.61 6.68
C ALA A 269 -8.41 9.67 6.81
N GLU A 270 -9.64 9.21 7.10
CA GLU A 270 -10.80 10.07 7.37
C GLU A 270 -11.22 10.98 6.19
N GLU A 271 -10.78 10.67 4.97
CA GLU A 271 -11.01 11.49 3.76
C GLU A 271 -10.42 12.92 3.83
N ASP A 272 -9.55 13.22 4.81
CA ASP A 272 -9.02 14.57 5.05
C ASP A 272 -8.24 15.13 3.84
N ILE A 273 -7.57 14.25 3.09
CA ILE A 273 -6.82 14.60 1.87
C ILE A 273 -7.64 14.25 0.61
N GLY A 274 -8.45 13.19 0.68
CA GLY A 274 -9.36 12.77 -0.39
C GLY A 274 -8.72 11.92 -1.50
N GLN A 275 -7.48 11.48 -1.32
CA GLN A 275 -6.74 10.63 -2.26
C GLN A 275 -5.54 9.98 -1.57
N THR A 276 -4.89 9.04 -2.27
CA THR A 276 -3.60 8.47 -1.87
C THR A 276 -2.52 9.55 -1.78
N THR A 277 -1.49 9.27 -0.98
CA THR A 277 -0.36 10.18 -0.76
C THR A 277 0.95 9.46 -0.97
N THR A 278 1.95 10.18 -1.45
CA THR A 278 3.32 9.70 -1.56
C THR A 278 3.86 9.25 -0.19
N PRO A 279 4.50 8.06 -0.08
CA PRO A 279 5.17 7.66 1.15
C PRO A 279 6.20 8.69 1.62
N GLY A 280 6.35 8.81 2.94
CA GLY A 280 7.20 9.80 3.60
C GLY A 280 6.48 11.09 4.03
N CYS A 281 5.27 11.37 3.54
CA CYS A 281 4.44 12.51 3.98
C CYS A 281 4.05 12.44 5.48
N PHE A 282 4.07 11.22 6.03
CA PHE A 282 3.71 10.91 7.41
C PHE A 282 4.86 10.24 8.16
N SER A 283 6.07 10.78 8.03
CA SER A 283 7.27 10.22 8.68
C SER A 283 7.14 10.05 10.21
N ARG A 284 6.31 10.87 10.86
CA ARG A 284 5.98 10.77 12.29
C ARG A 284 4.97 9.66 12.62
N GLY A 285 4.32 9.10 11.61
CA GLY A 285 3.44 7.95 11.71
C GLY A 285 4.12 6.61 11.51
N ARG A 286 5.45 6.60 11.34
CA ARG A 286 6.22 5.35 11.18
C ARG A 286 5.99 4.41 12.35
N SER A 287 5.95 3.11 12.05
CA SER A 287 5.95 2.08 13.09
C SER A 287 7.22 2.13 13.93
N PRO A 288 7.24 1.49 15.11
CA PRO A 288 8.44 1.45 15.97
C PRO A 288 9.64 0.77 15.28
N LEU A 289 9.38 -0.03 14.24
CA LEU A 289 10.38 -0.70 13.43
C LEU A 289 10.81 0.14 12.22
N GLY A 290 10.05 1.19 11.88
CA GLY A 290 10.35 2.12 10.80
C GLY A 290 9.52 1.96 9.52
N CYS A 291 8.46 1.15 9.52
CA CYS A 291 7.57 1.02 8.37
C CYS A 291 6.73 2.29 8.20
N GLU A 292 6.65 2.80 6.99
CA GLU A 292 5.79 3.91 6.58
C GLU A 292 4.40 3.42 6.18
N ASP A 293 3.40 4.29 6.39
CA ASP A 293 2.02 4.10 5.94
C ASP A 293 1.40 2.75 6.35
N MET A 294 1.74 2.25 7.54
CA MET A 294 1.06 1.08 8.12
C MET A 294 -0.38 1.42 8.59
N ALA A 295 -0.76 2.69 8.54
CA ALA A 295 -2.07 3.19 8.95
C ALA A 295 -2.59 4.15 7.86
N GLY A 296 -3.69 3.77 7.20
CA GLY A 296 -4.30 4.55 6.13
C GLY A 296 -3.56 4.44 4.79
N ASN A 297 -3.73 5.47 3.94
CA ASN A 297 -3.26 5.54 2.57
C ASN A 297 -3.94 4.49 1.65
N VAL A 298 -3.59 3.21 1.75
CA VAL A 298 -4.22 2.12 0.98
C VAL A 298 -4.43 0.90 1.86
N TRP A 299 -5.53 0.17 1.62
CA TRP A 299 -5.64 -1.18 2.17
C TRP A 299 -4.53 -2.05 1.61
N GLU A 300 -4.03 -3.01 2.38
CA GLU A 300 -2.92 -3.87 1.94
C GLU A 300 -3.31 -5.34 1.94
N TRP A 301 -3.15 -5.97 0.79
CA TRP A 301 -3.32 -7.41 0.63
C TRP A 301 -2.32 -8.20 1.48
N THR A 302 -2.85 -9.19 2.20
CA THR A 302 -2.05 -10.23 2.87
C THR A 302 -2.25 -11.58 2.18
N ARG A 303 -1.36 -12.55 2.42
CA ARG A 303 -1.57 -13.93 1.97
C ARG A 303 -2.58 -14.72 2.83
N SER A 304 -2.94 -14.19 4.00
CA SER A 304 -3.81 -14.88 4.96
C SER A 304 -5.24 -14.99 4.46
N LEU A 305 -5.80 -16.19 4.59
CA LEU A 305 -7.19 -16.48 4.29
C LEU A 305 -8.10 -15.96 5.41
N TRP A 306 -9.28 -15.49 5.02
CA TRP A 306 -10.40 -15.21 5.92
C TRP A 306 -11.35 -16.40 6.01
N GLY A 307 -11.71 -16.99 4.86
CA GLY A 307 -12.70 -18.07 4.72
C GLY A 307 -13.81 -17.70 3.74
N LYS A 308 -14.83 -18.56 3.61
CA LYS A 308 -15.99 -18.33 2.72
C LYS A 308 -17.02 -17.35 3.28
N GLU A 309 -17.25 -17.39 4.58
CA GLU A 309 -18.30 -16.60 5.22
C GLU A 309 -17.81 -15.19 5.58
N TRP A 310 -18.51 -14.17 5.11
CA TRP A 310 -18.15 -12.76 5.28
C TRP A 310 -18.07 -12.31 6.75
N ASP A 311 -18.98 -12.80 7.60
CA ASP A 311 -19.11 -12.37 8.99
C ASP A 311 -18.41 -13.28 10.01
N LYS A 312 -18.04 -14.49 9.58
CA LYS A 312 -17.47 -15.54 10.41
C LYS A 312 -16.19 -16.09 9.77
N PRO A 313 -15.01 -15.66 10.23
CA PRO A 313 -13.76 -16.16 9.68
C PRO A 313 -13.58 -17.64 10.01
N GLU A 314 -13.22 -18.44 9.01
CA GLU A 314 -12.73 -19.81 9.21
C GLU A 314 -11.39 -19.80 9.94
N PHE A 315 -10.56 -18.80 9.61
CA PHE A 315 -9.26 -18.56 10.21
C PHE A 315 -9.37 -17.46 11.28
N GLY A 316 -10.00 -17.80 12.42
CA GLY A 316 -10.25 -16.91 13.55
C GLY A 316 -9.02 -16.57 14.41
N TYR A 317 -9.27 -15.85 15.51
CA TYR A 317 -8.29 -15.55 16.56
C TYR A 317 -8.54 -16.44 17.78
N PRO A 318 -7.53 -16.73 18.64
CA PRO A 318 -6.11 -16.35 18.53
C PRO A 318 -5.44 -16.82 17.23
N TYR A 319 -4.54 -16.01 16.68
CA TYR A 319 -3.83 -16.35 15.45
C TYR A 319 -2.83 -17.48 15.73
N ASP A 320 -2.71 -18.42 14.79
CA ASP A 320 -1.74 -19.50 14.87
C ASP A 320 -1.09 -19.71 13.48
N ALA A 321 0.20 -19.39 13.35
CA ALA A 321 0.95 -19.58 12.11
C ALA A 321 1.13 -21.07 11.74
N ARG A 322 0.93 -21.98 12.70
CA ARG A 322 1.08 -23.44 12.48
C ARG A 322 -0.11 -24.04 11.74
N ASN A 323 -1.21 -23.30 11.59
CA ASN A 323 -2.32 -23.72 10.75
C ASN A 323 -1.91 -23.67 9.27
N ALA A 324 -1.54 -24.82 8.71
CA ALA A 324 -1.04 -24.94 7.34
C ALA A 324 -2.02 -24.46 6.25
N GLY A 325 -3.32 -24.42 6.53
CA GLY A 325 -4.34 -23.93 5.59
C GLY A 325 -4.41 -22.41 5.50
N ARG A 326 -4.02 -21.69 6.58
CA ARG A 326 -4.25 -20.24 6.71
C ARG A 326 -3.57 -19.41 5.63
N GLU A 327 -2.42 -19.86 5.15
CA GLU A 327 -1.60 -19.14 4.17
C GLU A 327 -1.60 -19.83 2.80
N ASN A 328 -2.63 -20.64 2.49
CA ASN A 328 -2.72 -21.35 1.21
C ASN A 328 -2.90 -20.36 0.05
N LEU A 329 -1.84 -20.17 -0.73
CA LEU A 329 -1.84 -19.29 -1.91
C LEU A 329 -2.69 -19.82 -3.07
N SER A 330 -3.02 -21.11 -3.06
CA SER A 330 -3.81 -21.79 -4.10
C SER A 330 -5.24 -22.07 -3.67
N ALA A 331 -5.72 -21.40 -2.62
CA ALA A 331 -7.12 -21.48 -2.20
C ALA A 331 -8.07 -21.04 -3.33
N ASP A 332 -9.27 -21.60 -3.33
CA ASP A 332 -10.30 -21.33 -4.33
C ASP A 332 -10.65 -19.83 -4.40
N ALA A 333 -11.11 -19.37 -5.56
CA ALA A 333 -11.40 -17.96 -5.81
C ALA A 333 -12.57 -17.40 -4.97
N ASP A 334 -13.43 -18.27 -4.40
CA ASP A 334 -14.49 -17.89 -3.48
C ASP A 334 -14.00 -17.71 -2.03
N ILE A 335 -12.73 -18.00 -1.73
CA ILE A 335 -12.15 -17.78 -0.40
C ILE A 335 -11.68 -16.32 -0.27
N LEU A 336 -12.29 -15.60 0.68
CA LEU A 336 -11.91 -14.24 1.00
C LEU A 336 -10.50 -14.18 1.58
N ARG A 337 -9.78 -13.10 1.28
CA ARG A 337 -8.42 -12.81 1.77
C ARG A 337 -8.45 -11.67 2.76
N VAL A 338 -7.55 -11.70 3.75
CA VAL A 338 -7.42 -10.62 4.73
C VAL A 338 -6.72 -9.41 4.10
N VAL A 339 -7.27 -8.21 4.34
CA VAL A 339 -6.62 -6.92 4.08
C VAL A 339 -6.40 -6.16 5.40
N ARG A 340 -5.37 -5.31 5.42
CA ARG A 340 -4.89 -4.60 6.62
C ARG A 340 -4.65 -3.11 6.36
N GLY A 341 -4.57 -2.32 7.43
CA GLY A 341 -4.08 -0.92 7.41
C GLY A 341 -5.11 0.17 7.23
N GLY A 342 -6.25 -0.10 6.59
CA GLY A 342 -7.18 0.96 6.19
C GLY A 342 -6.67 1.75 4.98
N SER A 343 -7.53 2.56 4.38
CA SER A 343 -7.19 3.46 3.27
C SER A 343 -7.37 4.93 3.63
N TRP A 344 -6.99 5.83 2.72
CA TRP A 344 -7.24 7.27 2.84
C TRP A 344 -8.71 7.63 3.09
N GLY A 345 -9.64 6.82 2.56
CA GLY A 345 -11.09 7.01 2.75
C GLY A 345 -11.65 6.32 3.99
N SER A 346 -10.83 5.55 4.71
CA SER A 346 -11.27 4.79 5.87
C SER A 346 -11.25 5.65 7.13
N GLY A 347 -12.22 5.46 8.03
CA GLY A 347 -12.22 6.14 9.34
C GLY A 347 -11.07 5.69 10.25
N ARG A 348 -10.69 6.49 11.25
CA ARG A 348 -9.55 6.20 12.16
C ARG A 348 -9.56 4.84 12.86
N ALA A 349 -10.73 4.21 13.01
CA ALA A 349 -10.83 2.87 13.60
C ALA A 349 -10.27 1.78 12.66
N ALA A 350 -10.28 2.02 11.35
CA ALA A 350 -9.67 1.13 10.37
C ALA A 350 -8.16 1.38 10.21
N ALA A 351 -7.60 2.45 10.77
CA ALA A 351 -6.17 2.77 10.69
C ALA A 351 -5.34 2.18 11.86
N ARG A 352 -5.96 1.36 12.73
CA ARG A 352 -5.29 0.74 13.90
C ARG A 352 -4.43 -0.44 13.47
N CYS A 353 -3.37 -0.74 14.23
CA CYS A 353 -2.52 -1.92 14.00
C CYS A 353 -3.32 -3.24 13.97
N ALA A 354 -4.33 -3.35 14.84
CA ALA A 354 -5.17 -4.54 14.97
C ALA A 354 -6.25 -4.68 13.89
N VAL A 355 -6.41 -3.68 13.00
CA VAL A 355 -7.50 -3.73 12.02
C VAL A 355 -7.38 -4.99 11.18
N ARG A 356 -8.52 -5.62 10.92
CA ARG A 356 -8.60 -6.77 10.04
C ARG A 356 -9.90 -6.68 9.26
N ASP A 357 -9.78 -6.67 7.94
CA ASP A 357 -10.91 -6.73 7.02
C ASP A 357 -10.66 -7.84 5.98
N ARG A 358 -11.59 -8.02 5.05
CA ARG A 358 -11.61 -9.10 4.08
C ARG A 358 -12.19 -8.63 2.77
N ASN A 359 -11.64 -9.13 1.68
CA ASN A 359 -12.12 -8.88 0.34
C ASN A 359 -12.04 -10.15 -0.53
N PRO A 360 -12.90 -10.30 -1.55
CA PRO A 360 -12.71 -11.29 -2.60
C PRO A 360 -11.35 -11.09 -3.30
N PRO A 361 -10.61 -12.15 -3.64
CA PRO A 361 -9.25 -12.03 -4.17
C PRO A 361 -9.17 -11.38 -5.56
N ASP A 362 -10.28 -11.32 -6.31
CA ASP A 362 -10.43 -10.67 -7.61
C ASP A 362 -10.94 -9.21 -7.51
N ASN A 363 -11.12 -8.69 -6.30
CA ASN A 363 -11.60 -7.34 -6.07
C ASN A 363 -10.54 -6.28 -6.41
N TRP A 364 -10.91 -5.23 -7.16
CA TRP A 364 -10.06 -4.09 -7.54
C TRP A 364 -10.40 -2.80 -6.77
N ASN A 365 -10.89 -2.91 -5.54
CA ASN A 365 -11.10 -1.76 -4.65
C ASN A 365 -9.76 -1.08 -4.28
N ASP A 366 -9.79 -0.07 -3.41
CA ASP A 366 -8.67 0.73 -2.86
C ASP A 366 -7.55 -0.05 -2.12
N SER A 367 -7.33 -1.32 -2.48
CA SER A 367 -6.26 -2.19 -2.02
C SER A 367 -5.02 -2.05 -2.91
N GLY A 368 -3.92 -1.69 -2.28
CA GLY A 368 -2.56 -1.92 -2.75
C GLY A 368 -1.96 -3.11 -2.02
N PHE A 369 -0.63 -3.11 -1.88
CA PHE A 369 0.09 -4.14 -1.15
C PHE A 369 1.51 -3.68 -0.81
N ARG A 370 2.15 -4.38 0.13
CA ARG A 370 3.58 -4.31 0.36
C ARG A 370 4.22 -5.68 0.22
N VAL A 371 5.52 -5.67 -0.04
CA VAL A 371 6.32 -6.89 -0.26
C VAL A 371 6.93 -7.38 1.04
N LEU A 372 7.05 -8.68 1.19
CA LEU A 372 7.75 -9.33 2.29
C LEU A 372 8.83 -10.28 1.75
N LEU A 373 9.99 -10.28 2.40
CA LEU A 373 11.02 -11.30 2.23
C LEU A 373 11.13 -12.11 3.50
N ARG A 374 11.06 -13.43 3.38
CA ARG A 374 11.14 -14.35 4.51
C ARG A 374 11.86 -15.63 4.10
N ARG A 375 12.32 -16.39 5.09
CA ARG A 375 12.79 -17.75 4.85
C ARG A 375 11.59 -18.66 4.53
N SER A 376 11.57 -19.23 3.33
CA SER A 376 10.62 -20.27 2.94
C SER A 376 10.83 -21.52 3.77
N HIS A 377 9.74 -22.11 4.27
CA HIS A 377 9.78 -23.45 4.89
C HIS A 377 9.71 -24.56 3.85
N VAL A 378 9.43 -24.22 2.58
CA VAL A 378 9.48 -25.15 1.47
C VAL A 378 10.93 -25.22 1.02
N LEU A 379 11.61 -26.33 1.36
CA LEU A 379 12.90 -26.66 0.76
C LEU A 379 12.78 -26.52 -0.76
N PRO A 380 13.78 -25.97 -1.46
CA PRO A 380 13.61 -25.55 -2.85
C PRO A 380 13.60 -26.78 -3.77
N HIS A 381 12.45 -27.46 -3.83
CA HIS A 381 12.20 -28.62 -4.69
C HIS A 381 12.16 -28.24 -6.18
N PHE A 382 12.21 -26.94 -6.49
CA PHE A 382 12.27 -26.41 -7.86
C PHE A 382 13.69 -26.42 -8.46
N PHE A 383 14.73 -26.82 -7.72
CA PHE A 383 16.08 -26.97 -8.27
C PHE A 383 16.29 -28.25 -9.10
N TRP A 384 15.33 -29.18 -9.14
CA TRP A 384 15.46 -30.41 -9.93
C TRP A 384 15.24 -30.19 -11.44
N LEU A 385 14.33 -29.29 -11.83
CA LEU A 385 14.01 -29.06 -13.25
C LEU A 385 15.06 -28.21 -13.98
N CYS A 386 15.78 -27.30 -13.30
CA CYS A 386 16.80 -26.48 -13.95
C CYS A 386 18.16 -27.18 -14.12
N ARG A 387 18.50 -28.18 -13.29
CA ARG A 387 19.80 -28.89 -13.40
C ARG A 387 19.87 -29.92 -14.54
N GLN A 388 18.74 -30.36 -15.10
CA GLN A 388 18.76 -31.18 -16.33
C GLN A 388 18.93 -30.33 -17.60
N ALA A 389 18.62 -29.03 -17.56
CA ALA A 389 18.78 -28.15 -18.73
C ALA A 389 20.22 -27.67 -18.97
N GLN A 390 21.13 -27.86 -18.00
CA GLN A 390 22.53 -27.39 -18.06
C GLN A 390 23.56 -28.52 -18.37
N ARG A 391 23.10 -29.72 -18.77
CA ARG A 391 24.00 -30.82 -19.18
C ARG A 391 23.88 -31.26 -20.65
N CYS A 392 23.20 -30.49 -21.48
CA CYS A 392 23.19 -30.71 -22.93
C CYS A 392 23.91 -29.56 -23.61
N ASP A 393 25.21 -29.75 -23.80
CA ASP A 393 26.10 -28.84 -24.50
C ASP A 393 25.98 -29.00 -26.03
N GLY A 394 26.17 -27.88 -26.75
CA GLY A 394 26.67 -27.86 -28.12
C GLY A 394 25.70 -28.16 -29.28
N THR A 395 24.99 -27.14 -29.76
CA THR A 395 25.05 -26.64 -31.17
C THR A 395 23.92 -25.65 -31.46
N LEU A 396 24.29 -24.48 -32.01
CA LEU A 396 23.39 -23.45 -32.54
C LEU A 396 22.73 -23.93 -33.85
N VAL A 397 21.39 -23.89 -33.93
CA VAL A 397 20.64 -23.58 -35.17
C VAL A 397 19.27 -22.97 -34.80
N PRO A 398 18.79 -21.88 -35.43
CA PRO A 398 17.48 -21.30 -35.13
C PRO A 398 16.40 -21.86 -36.07
N HIS A 399 15.33 -22.46 -35.55
CA HIS A 399 14.03 -22.45 -36.23
C HIS A 399 12.83 -22.83 -35.34
N ALA A 400 11.80 -21.98 -35.46
CA ALA A 400 10.37 -22.29 -35.38
C ALA A 400 9.74 -22.72 -34.04
N PHE A 401 9.13 -21.73 -33.38
CA PHE A 401 7.99 -21.93 -32.47
C PHE A 401 6.84 -22.68 -33.16
N ARG A 402 6.52 -23.89 -32.71
CA ARG A 402 5.21 -24.52 -32.94
C ARG A 402 4.71 -25.28 -31.71
N LYS A 403 3.66 -24.72 -31.11
CA LYS A 403 2.52 -25.34 -30.42
C LYS A 403 2.76 -26.65 -29.63
N CYS A 404 2.80 -26.55 -28.31
CA CYS A 404 2.50 -27.68 -27.42
C CYS A 404 1.01 -27.70 -27.04
N ARG A 405 0.32 -28.78 -27.41
CA ARG A 405 -0.93 -29.24 -26.78
C ARG A 405 -0.58 -30.23 -25.66
N PRO A 406 -1.39 -30.34 -24.59
CA PRO A 406 -1.07 -31.22 -23.46
C PRO A 406 -1.39 -32.70 -23.78
N ILE A 407 -0.50 -33.58 -23.33
CA ILE A 407 -0.64 -35.04 -23.37
C ILE A 407 -1.51 -35.47 -22.17
N ARG A 408 -2.60 -36.18 -22.47
CA ARG A 408 -3.41 -36.91 -21.48
C ARG A 408 -2.71 -38.21 -21.09
N ALA A 409 -2.71 -38.50 -19.80
CA ALA A 409 -2.36 -39.81 -19.26
C ALA A 409 -3.43 -40.85 -19.63
N SER A 410 -2.97 -42.02 -20.06
CA SER A 410 -3.78 -43.20 -20.34
C SER A 410 -3.54 -44.29 -19.29
N GLY A 411 -4.62 -44.91 -18.83
CA GLY A 411 -4.65 -46.21 -18.15
C GLY A 411 -6.10 -46.61 -17.90
N LEU A 412 -6.72 -47.36 -18.82
CA LEU A 412 -7.09 -48.80 -18.67
C LEU A 412 -8.35 -48.96 -17.80
N THR A 413 -9.48 -49.54 -18.21
CA THR A 413 -9.82 -50.66 -19.10
C THR A 413 -11.32 -50.47 -19.50
N GLY A 414 -11.82 -50.87 -20.67
CA GLY A 414 -12.20 -52.25 -21.01
C GLY A 414 -13.41 -52.26 -21.97
N ARG A 415 -13.26 -53.00 -23.08
CA ARG A 415 -14.25 -53.72 -23.93
C ARG A 415 -15.60 -53.07 -24.33
N GLY A 416 -15.92 -53.19 -25.63
CA GLY A 416 -17.30 -53.41 -26.08
C GLY A 416 -17.69 -52.78 -27.42
N GLU A 417 -17.50 -53.53 -28.51
CA GLU A 417 -18.35 -53.69 -29.69
C GLU A 417 -18.95 -52.49 -30.46
N GLY A 418 -18.83 -52.53 -31.78
CA GLY A 418 -19.33 -51.51 -32.70
C GLY A 418 -20.74 -51.77 -33.24
N ARG A 419 -21.27 -50.77 -33.96
CA ARG A 419 -22.09 -50.95 -35.17
C ARG A 419 -22.24 -49.61 -35.91
N ARG A 420 -22.16 -49.71 -37.24
CA ARG A 420 -22.44 -48.66 -38.24
C ARG A 420 -23.96 -48.44 -38.35
N THR A 421 -24.38 -47.24 -38.74
CA THR A 421 -25.12 -46.94 -40.00
C THR A 421 -25.35 -45.43 -40.17
N ALA A 422 -25.25 -44.98 -41.44
CA ALA A 422 -25.44 -43.62 -42.00
C ALA A 422 -26.96 -43.24 -42.07
N PRO A 423 -27.47 -42.22 -42.82
CA PRO A 423 -26.90 -41.33 -43.86
C PRO A 423 -27.35 -39.83 -43.64
N ASP A 424 -27.31 -38.83 -44.52
CA ASP A 424 -27.14 -38.69 -45.97
C ASP A 424 -26.89 -37.20 -46.34
N ALA A 425 -26.39 -36.98 -47.57
CA ALA A 425 -26.62 -35.90 -48.57
C ALA A 425 -27.04 -34.47 -48.12
N SER A 426 -26.66 -33.34 -48.73
CA SER A 426 -26.21 -33.01 -50.10
C SER A 426 -25.88 -31.52 -50.21
N GLY A 427 -24.74 -31.19 -50.83
CA GLY A 427 -24.60 -30.31 -52.00
C GLY A 427 -24.96 -28.80 -51.98
N PRO A 428 -24.33 -27.99 -52.86
CA PRO A 428 -23.96 -26.61 -52.55
C PRO A 428 -24.58 -25.55 -53.49
N ARG A 429 -24.41 -24.26 -53.19
CA ARG A 429 -24.37 -23.18 -54.19
C ARG A 429 -23.76 -21.89 -53.63
N ALA A 430 -22.78 -21.36 -54.37
CA ALA A 430 -22.23 -20.02 -54.21
C ALA A 430 -22.60 -19.19 -55.45
N CYS A 431 -22.94 -17.90 -55.29
CA CYS A 431 -22.29 -16.76 -55.97
C CYS A 431 -23.08 -15.43 -55.90
N ARG A 432 -22.29 -14.35 -55.71
CA ARG A 432 -22.39 -12.97 -56.24
C ARG A 432 -23.33 -11.91 -55.61
N LYS A 433 -22.66 -10.99 -54.89
CA LYS A 433 -22.48 -9.52 -55.10
C LYS A 433 -23.67 -8.55 -55.34
N ALA A 434 -23.43 -7.36 -54.74
CA ALA A 434 -24.02 -6.01 -54.95
C ALA A 434 -25.32 -5.73 -54.17
N GLY A 435 -25.54 -4.59 -53.52
CA GLY A 435 -24.80 -3.34 -53.33
C GLY A 435 -25.74 -2.24 -52.79
N ARG A 436 -25.16 -1.25 -52.08
CA ARG A 436 -25.63 0.14 -51.82
C ARG A 436 -26.70 0.47 -50.73
N HIS A 437 -26.18 1.16 -49.70
CA HIS A 437 -26.47 2.53 -49.20
C HIS A 437 -27.74 2.94 -48.42
N ARG A 438 -27.46 3.85 -47.46
CA ARG A 438 -28.28 4.76 -46.63
C ARG A 438 -28.87 4.09 -45.37
N GLY A 439 -28.83 4.66 -44.18
CA GLY A 439 -28.36 5.94 -43.67
C GLY A 439 -28.84 6.16 -42.24
N SER A 440 -28.36 7.24 -41.63
CA SER A 440 -28.80 7.87 -40.38
C SER A 440 -28.24 7.36 -39.05
N ALA A 441 -27.55 8.31 -38.41
CA ALA A 441 -27.25 8.36 -37.00
C ALA A 441 -28.52 8.58 -36.17
N ARG A 442 -28.56 8.04 -34.95
CA ARG A 442 -29.33 8.61 -33.86
C ARG A 442 -28.56 8.52 -32.55
N ALA A 443 -28.34 9.70 -31.98
CA ALA A 443 -28.03 9.92 -30.59
C ALA A 443 -29.19 9.46 -29.69
N GLY A 444 -28.87 8.89 -28.53
CA GLY A 444 -29.74 8.78 -27.36
C GLY A 444 -28.91 9.20 -26.15
N GLN A 445 -28.95 10.49 -25.80
CA GLN A 445 -29.69 11.02 -24.65
C GLN A 445 -29.31 10.38 -23.31
N ILE A 446 -28.39 11.09 -22.65
CA ILE A 446 -28.07 11.04 -21.23
C ILE A 446 -29.27 11.59 -20.46
N ALA A 447 -29.93 10.75 -19.66
CA ALA A 447 -30.90 11.18 -18.68
C ALA A 447 -30.17 11.65 -17.40
N LYS A 448 -30.23 12.95 -17.14
CA LYS A 448 -29.98 13.54 -15.83
C LYS A 448 -31.14 13.11 -14.90
N HIS A 449 -30.83 12.51 -13.76
CA HIS A 449 -31.74 12.49 -12.62
C HIS A 449 -31.08 13.20 -11.45
N GLY A 450 -31.73 14.30 -11.06
CA GLY A 450 -31.34 15.18 -9.99
C GLY A 450 -31.81 14.70 -8.62
N HIS A 451 -31.24 15.38 -7.63
CA HIS A 451 -31.53 15.38 -6.20
C HIS A 451 -32.94 14.96 -5.76
N GLY A 452 -32.97 13.98 -4.87
CA GLY A 452 -34.04 13.76 -3.90
C GLY A 452 -33.44 13.49 -2.52
N GLN A 453 -33.36 14.54 -1.69
CA GLN A 453 -33.04 14.42 -0.27
C GLN A 453 -34.18 13.69 0.45
N ALA A 454 -33.93 12.51 1.02
CA ALA A 454 -34.81 11.90 1.99
C ALA A 454 -34.33 12.28 3.41
N LYS A 455 -34.97 13.32 3.99
CA LYS A 455 -34.83 13.67 5.41
C LYS A 455 -35.41 12.54 6.26
N ARG A 456 -34.58 11.92 7.10
CA ARG A 456 -35.05 11.07 8.22
C ARG A 456 -35.65 11.97 9.31
N PRO A 457 -36.76 11.57 9.97
CA PRO A 457 -37.34 12.34 11.06
C PRO A 457 -36.43 12.31 12.31
N PRO A 458 -36.38 13.39 13.11
CA PRO A 458 -35.55 13.41 14.32
C PRO A 458 -36.15 12.53 15.42
N CYS A 459 -35.29 11.74 16.07
CA CYS A 459 -35.62 11.03 17.31
C CYS A 459 -35.96 12.02 18.43
N PRO A 460 -36.93 11.71 19.31
CA PRO A 460 -37.32 12.59 20.41
C PRO A 460 -36.21 12.65 21.49
N PRO A 461 -36.06 13.79 22.20
CA PRO A 461 -35.07 13.93 23.26
C PRO A 461 -35.42 13.05 24.46
N ARG A 462 -34.43 12.29 24.97
CA ARG A 462 -34.55 11.60 26.26
C ARG A 462 -34.66 12.61 27.40
N PRO A 463 -35.48 12.34 28.44
CA PRO A 463 -35.78 13.30 29.49
C PRO A 463 -34.57 13.57 30.39
N ARG A 464 -34.43 14.86 30.75
CA ARG A 464 -33.55 15.34 31.81
C ARG A 464 -33.87 14.61 33.11
N ARG A 465 -32.88 13.97 33.72
CA ARG A 465 -32.99 13.55 35.12
C ARG A 465 -33.10 14.81 35.98
N GLY A 466 -34.30 15.01 36.50
CA GLY A 466 -34.60 16.03 37.49
C GLY A 466 -33.88 15.73 38.81
N ALA A 467 -33.44 16.82 39.43
CA ALA A 467 -33.04 16.87 40.82
C ALA A 467 -34.15 16.38 41.74
N MET A 468 -33.76 15.73 42.84
CA MET A 468 -34.58 15.54 44.04
C MET A 468 -33.82 16.17 45.23
N PRO A 469 -34.55 16.60 46.28
CA PRO A 469 -34.25 17.82 47.01
C PRO A 469 -33.40 17.61 48.27
N ALA A 470 -32.89 18.74 48.76
CA ALA A 470 -32.32 18.89 50.07
C ALA A 470 -33.38 18.72 51.18
N GLY A 471 -32.95 18.15 52.31
CA GLY A 471 -33.67 18.17 53.58
C GLY A 471 -32.77 17.74 54.73
N SER A 472 -32.38 18.74 55.55
CA SER A 472 -32.03 18.71 56.99
C SER A 472 -31.04 17.64 57.50
N GLY A 473 -29.97 17.95 58.24
CA GLY A 473 -29.58 19.19 58.89
C GLY A 473 -28.33 18.96 59.76
N ALA A 474 -27.72 20.09 60.18
CA ALA A 474 -27.05 20.35 61.46
C ALA A 474 -26.13 19.22 62.02
N THR A 475 -24.83 19.40 62.27
CA THR A 475 -24.15 20.42 63.10
C THR A 475 -22.65 20.14 63.13
N GLY A 476 -21.82 21.18 63.34
CA GLY A 476 -20.50 21.05 63.99
C GLY A 476 -19.31 21.29 63.06
N ARG A 477 -18.96 22.54 62.76
CA ARG A 477 -17.90 23.33 63.41
C ARG A 477 -16.50 22.70 63.44
N ARG A 478 -15.66 23.28 62.56
CA ARG A 478 -14.34 23.91 62.81
C ARG A 478 -13.12 23.07 63.21
N ALA A 479 -12.02 23.51 62.56
CA ALA A 479 -10.61 23.49 62.98
C ALA A 479 -9.90 22.13 62.79
N ALA A 480 -8.65 22.04 62.32
CA ALA A 480 -7.67 23.01 61.86
C ALA A 480 -6.54 22.26 61.11
N CYS A 481 -5.85 22.98 60.22
CA CYS A 481 -4.51 22.62 59.75
C CYS A 481 -3.53 22.45 60.92
N ARG A 482 -2.65 21.45 60.88
CA ARG A 482 -1.19 21.64 60.74
C ARG A 482 -0.40 20.32 60.76
N CYS A 483 0.49 20.24 59.76
CA CYS A 483 1.86 19.71 59.72
C CYS A 483 2.43 18.90 60.91
N GLY A 484 3.10 17.79 60.58
CA GLY A 484 4.14 17.16 61.41
C GLY A 484 4.59 15.78 60.91
N ARG A 485 5.72 15.72 60.19
CA ARG A 485 6.59 14.54 59.97
C ARG A 485 7.17 14.01 61.32
N PRO A 486 8.04 12.97 61.37
CA PRO A 486 7.96 11.60 60.83
C PRO A 486 8.33 10.55 61.92
N SER A 487 8.65 9.33 61.47
CA SER A 487 9.44 8.26 62.11
C SER A 487 8.78 7.34 63.15
N GLY A 488 8.88 6.05 62.85
CA GLY A 488 8.50 4.87 63.62
C GLY A 488 8.56 3.67 62.70
#